data_AF-A0A3D3RIX5-F1
#
_entry.id   AF-A0A3D3RIX5-F1
#
_cell.length_a   1.000
_cell.length_b   1.000
_cell.length_c   1.000
_cell.angle_alpha   90.00
_cell.angle_beta   90.00
_cell.angle_gamma   90.00
#
_symmetry.space_group_name_H-M   'P 1'
#
loop_
_entity.id
_entity.type
_entity.pdbx_description
1 polymer ?
#
loop_
_entity_poly.entity_id
_entity_poly.type
_entity_poly.pdbx_seq_one_letter_code
_entity_poly.pdbx_strand_id
1 'polypeptide(L)'
;MPNHFMKTKPVFPLLMSMSIPMMFSMLIQSLYNIIDSIYVAQLGQTALTAVSIAFPLQNLVISVAVGIGVGITSTISIYLGSGEQEKANKAATLGIACTCIHCILFLLLGLIVTKPFLSLFTTNSEILG
;
A
#
# COMPACT_ATOMS: atom_id res chain seq x y z
N MET A 1 39.21 -11.50 13.95
CA MET A 1 38.61 -11.74 15.28
C MET A 1 37.72 -10.53 15.60
N PRO A 2 36.45 -10.65 16.04
CA PRO A 2 35.80 -11.79 16.69
C PRO A 2 34.39 -12.15 16.13
N ASN A 3 34.25 -13.32 15.50
CA ASN A 3 32.96 -13.96 15.18
C ASN A 3 32.49 -14.90 16.32
N HIS A 4 32.57 -14.46 17.57
CA HIS A 4 32.28 -15.31 18.74
C HIS A 4 31.21 -14.77 19.68
N PHE A 5 30.40 -13.78 19.26
CA PHE A 5 29.38 -13.14 20.10
C PHE A 5 27.95 -13.69 19.91
N MET A 6 27.75 -14.68 19.05
CA MET A 6 26.43 -15.23 18.68
C MET A 6 25.94 -16.39 19.57
N LYS A 7 26.64 -16.73 20.67
CA LYS A 7 26.34 -17.95 21.45
C LYS A 7 25.82 -17.76 22.89
N THR A 8 25.75 -16.57 23.47
CA THR A 8 25.48 -16.45 24.93
C THR A 8 24.68 -15.22 25.43
N LYS A 9 23.98 -14.46 24.58
CA LYS A 9 22.98 -13.48 25.04
C LYS A 9 21.66 -13.62 24.27
N PRO A 10 20.50 -13.48 24.91
CA PRO A 10 19.28 -14.04 24.36
C PRO A 10 18.85 -13.24 23.14
N VAL A 11 18.54 -13.96 22.06
CA VAL A 11 17.90 -13.39 20.85
C VAL A 11 16.54 -12.78 21.22
N PHE A 12 15.96 -13.24 22.33
CA PHE A 12 14.66 -12.85 22.86
C PHE A 12 14.51 -11.34 23.16
N PRO A 13 15.36 -10.66 23.96
CA PRO A 13 15.25 -9.20 24.15
C PRO A 13 15.50 -8.38 22.89
N LEU A 14 16.32 -8.85 21.94
CA LEU A 14 16.51 -8.12 20.67
C LEU A 14 15.25 -8.24 19.79
N LEU A 15 14.69 -9.45 19.70
CA LEU A 15 13.38 -9.69 19.09
C LEU A 15 12.28 -8.90 19.80
N MET A 16 12.25 -8.87 21.13
CA MET A 16 11.20 -8.17 21.88
C MET A 16 11.32 -6.65 21.73
N SER A 17 12.55 -6.12 21.70
CA SER A 17 12.83 -4.69 21.47
C SER A 17 12.47 -4.23 20.06
N MET A 18 12.53 -5.11 19.05
CA MET A 18 12.14 -4.79 17.66
C MET A 18 10.66 -5.11 17.37
N SER A 19 10.14 -6.21 17.94
CA SER A 19 8.76 -6.65 17.73
C SER A 19 7.75 -5.78 18.46
N ILE A 20 8.05 -5.26 19.66
CA ILE A 20 7.15 -4.34 20.37
C ILE A 20 6.85 -3.09 19.53
N PRO A 21 7.85 -2.32 19.04
CA PRO A 21 7.58 -1.15 18.20
C PRO A 21 6.91 -1.53 16.88
N MET A 22 7.25 -2.68 16.29
CA MET A 22 6.59 -3.15 15.07
C MET A 22 5.11 -3.49 15.30
N MET A 23 4.76 -4.18 16.39
CA MET A 23 3.38 -4.47 16.78
C MET A 23 2.59 -3.19 17.06
N PHE A 24 3.18 -2.23 17.76
CA PHE A 24 2.56 -0.92 17.99
C PHE A 24 2.29 -0.19 16.67
N SER A 25 3.24 -0.22 15.73
CA SER A 25 3.08 0.39 14.41
C SER A 25 1.92 -0.25 13.62
N MET A 26 1.82 -1.59 13.63
CA MET A 26 0.72 -2.30 12.98
C MET A 26 -0.64 -2.06 13.68
N LEU A 27 -0.65 -1.92 15.01
CA LEU A 27 -1.85 -1.60 15.78
C LEU A 27 -2.36 -0.19 15.46
N ILE A 28 -1.45 0.79 15.39
CA ILE A 28 -1.75 2.16 14.96
C ILE A 28 -2.29 2.14 13.52
N GLN A 29 -1.63 1.43 12.60
CA GLN A 29 -2.08 1.32 11.21
C GLN A 29 -3.48 0.69 11.11
N SER A 30 -3.77 -0.35 11.89
CA SER A 30 -5.10 -0.99 11.91
C SER A 30 -6.17 -0.07 12.49
N LEU A 31 -5.85 0.66 13.57
CA LEU A 31 -6.76 1.68 14.13
C LEU A 31 -7.04 2.80 13.12
N TYR A 32 -6.03 3.26 12.37
CA TYR A 32 -6.24 4.23 11.29
C TYR A 32 -7.21 3.71 10.23
N ASN A 33 -7.08 2.46 9.79
CA ASN A 33 -8.02 1.86 8.84
C ASN A 33 -9.46 1.83 9.39
N ILE A 34 -9.63 1.57 10.68
CA ILE A 34 -10.95 1.58 11.33
C ILE A 34 -11.49 3.01 11.45
N ILE A 35 -10.67 3.96 11.90
CA ILE A 35 -11.08 5.36 12.09
C ILE A 35 -11.44 5.97 10.74
N ASP A 36 -10.63 5.77 9.70
CA ASP A 36 -10.91 6.25 8.35
C ASP A 36 -12.23 5.67 7.83
N SER A 37 -12.46 4.37 8.01
CA SER A 37 -13.71 3.71 7.67
C SER A 37 -14.92 4.25 8.45
N ILE A 38 -14.78 4.53 9.75
CA ILE A 38 -15.86 5.11 10.58
C ILE A 38 -16.12 6.57 10.20
N TYR A 39 -15.09 7.37 9.93
CA TYR A 39 -15.25 8.76 9.47
C TYR A 39 -15.95 8.81 8.13
N VAL A 40 -15.57 7.93 7.20
CA VAL A 40 -16.26 7.76 5.92
C VAL A 40 -17.71 7.30 6.17
N ALA A 41 -17.96 6.37 7.10
CA ALA A 41 -19.33 5.93 7.41
C ALA A 41 -20.21 7.00 8.09
N GLN A 42 -19.62 7.93 8.87
CA GLN A 42 -20.34 9.00 9.57
C GLN A 42 -20.72 10.19 8.66
N LEU A 43 -20.23 10.25 7.42
CA LEU A 43 -20.65 11.24 6.41
C LEU A 43 -22.06 10.96 5.83
N GLY A 44 -22.78 9.95 6.34
CA GLY A 44 -24.21 9.66 6.05
C GLY A 44 -24.43 8.43 5.18
N GLN A 45 -25.68 7.98 5.04
CA GLN A 45 -26.09 6.80 4.25
C GLN A 45 -25.54 6.82 2.81
N THR A 46 -25.31 8.02 2.28
CA THR A 46 -24.64 8.33 1.00
C THR A 46 -23.19 7.85 0.93
N ALA A 47 -22.45 7.90 2.03
CA ALA A 47 -21.03 7.50 2.08
C ALA A 47 -20.85 5.98 2.10
N LEU A 48 -21.74 5.22 2.75
CA LEU A 48 -21.72 3.76 2.67
C LEU A 48 -22.06 3.26 1.25
N THR A 49 -22.99 3.95 0.56
CA THR A 49 -23.29 3.70 -0.85
C THR A 49 -22.11 4.09 -1.74
N ALA A 50 -21.46 5.22 -1.49
CA ALA A 50 -20.26 5.64 -2.21
C ALA A 50 -19.09 4.66 -2.01
N VAL A 51 -18.89 4.14 -0.80
CA VAL A 51 -17.88 3.10 -0.48
C VAL A 51 -18.19 1.79 -1.22
N SER A 52 -19.45 1.38 -1.27
CA SER A 52 -19.86 0.15 -1.98
C SER A 52 -19.65 0.27 -3.50
N ILE A 53 -19.85 1.46 -4.06
CA ILE A 53 -19.56 1.77 -5.48
C ILE A 53 -18.05 1.92 -5.72
N ALA A 54 -17.29 2.45 -4.76
CA ALA A 54 -15.84 2.56 -4.86
C ALA A 54 -15.12 1.22 -4.68
N PHE A 55 -15.74 0.23 -4.05
CA PHE A 55 -15.12 -1.07 -3.72
C PHE A 55 -14.55 -1.82 -4.93
N PRO A 56 -15.29 -1.97 -6.05
CA PRO A 56 -14.76 -2.60 -7.27
C PRO A 56 -13.61 -1.79 -7.87
N LEU A 57 -13.71 -0.46 -7.85
CA LEU A 57 -12.67 0.44 -8.34
C LEU A 57 -11.40 0.31 -7.49
N GLN A 58 -11.56 0.25 -6.17
CA GLN A 58 -10.48 0.07 -5.21
C GLN A 58 -9.82 -1.29 -5.36
N ASN A 59 -10.59 -2.37 -5.57
CA ASN A 59 -10.05 -3.69 -5.89
C ASN A 59 -9.26 -3.70 -7.21
N LEU A 60 -9.71 -2.96 -8.21
CA LEU A 60 -8.98 -2.79 -9.47
C LEU A 60 -7.65 -2.07 -9.24
N VAL A 61 -7.66 -0.98 -8.48
CA VAL A 61 -6.45 -0.24 -8.08
C VAL A 61 -5.46 -1.17 -7.37
N ILE A 62 -5.93 -1.88 -6.34
CA ILE A 62 -5.11 -2.78 -5.53
C ILE A 62 -4.55 -3.90 -6.41
N SER A 63 -5.35 -4.49 -7.30
CA SER A 63 -4.90 -5.57 -8.18
C SER A 63 -3.74 -5.16 -9.09
N VAL A 64 -3.82 -3.97 -9.71
CA VAL A 64 -2.74 -3.48 -10.57
C VAL A 64 -1.52 -3.06 -9.75
N ALA A 65 -1.73 -2.40 -8.61
CA ALA A 65 -0.66 -2.01 -7.69
C ALA A 65 0.12 -3.24 -7.18
N VAL A 66 -0.58 -4.31 -6.79
CA VAL A 66 0.02 -5.57 -6.37
C VAL A 66 0.78 -6.22 -7.53
N GLY A 67 0.22 -6.26 -8.74
CA GLY A 67 0.91 -6.82 -9.91
C GLY A 67 2.24 -6.13 -10.20
N ILE A 68 2.28 -4.81 -10.13
CA ILE A 68 3.50 -4.02 -10.34
C ILE A 68 4.48 -4.18 -9.18
N GLY A 69 3.99 -4.14 -7.93
CA GLY A 69 4.82 -4.34 -6.75
C GLY A 69 5.52 -5.70 -6.73
N VAL A 70 4.79 -6.77 -7.10
CA VAL A 70 5.34 -8.12 -7.23
C VAL A 70 6.37 -8.20 -8.36
N GLY A 71 6.10 -7.60 -9.52
CA GLY A 71 7.04 -7.59 -10.65
C GLY A 71 8.36 -6.89 -10.34
N ILE A 72 8.30 -5.73 -9.68
CA ILE A 72 9.48 -4.97 -9.25
C ILE A 72 10.25 -5.76 -8.19
N THR A 73 9.56 -6.25 -7.17
CA THR A 73 10.20 -6.98 -6.05
C THR A 73 10.86 -8.26 -6.55
N SER A 74 10.22 -9.01 -7.45
CA SER A 74 10.78 -10.21 -8.07
C SER A 74 12.09 -9.90 -8.80
N THR A 75 12.12 -8.82 -9.59
CA THR A 75 13.31 -8.38 -10.31
C THR A 75 14.44 -8.01 -9.36
N ILE A 76 14.15 -7.27 -8.29
CA ILE A 76 15.13 -6.92 -7.26
C ILE A 76 15.68 -8.18 -6.58
N SER A 77 14.81 -9.13 -6.21
CA SER A 77 15.21 -10.39 -5.57
C SER A 77 16.17 -11.22 -6.44
N ILE A 78 15.97 -11.25 -7.76
CA ILE A 78 16.86 -11.95 -8.69
C ILE A 78 18.26 -11.33 -8.69
N TYR A 79 18.38 -10.01 -8.82
CA TYR A 79 19.68 -9.33 -8.82
C TYR A 79 20.39 -9.35 -7.47
N LEU A 80 19.64 -9.31 -6.37
CA LEU A 80 20.21 -9.46 -5.03
C LEU A 80 20.75 -10.88 -4.82
N GLY A 81 20.00 -11.89 -5.29
CA GLY A 81 20.37 -13.31 -5.20
C GLY A 81 21.58 -13.67 -6.07
N SER A 82 21.83 -12.96 -7.18
CA SER A 82 23.02 -13.14 -8.02
C SER A 82 24.27 -12.41 -7.49
N GLY A 83 24.17 -11.71 -6.35
CA GLY A 83 25.28 -10.93 -5.77
C GLY A 83 25.55 -9.60 -6.49
N GLU A 84 24.75 -9.23 -7.49
CA GLU A 84 24.91 -8.01 -8.29
C GLU A 84 24.21 -6.81 -7.63
N GLN A 85 24.72 -6.38 -6.47
CA GLN A 85 24.17 -5.28 -5.65
C GLN A 85 23.98 -3.97 -6.45
N GLU A 86 24.88 -3.65 -7.39
CA GLU A 86 24.76 -2.44 -8.21
C GLU A 86 23.54 -2.50 -9.16
N LYS A 87 23.30 -3.65 -9.78
CA LYS A 87 22.13 -3.87 -10.64
C LYS A 87 20.85 -3.94 -9.82
N ALA A 88 20.90 -4.52 -8.62
CA ALA A 88 19.77 -4.52 -7.71
C ALA A 88 19.37 -3.08 -7.29
N ASN A 89 20.35 -2.22 -7.02
CA ASN A 89 20.08 -0.82 -6.68
C ASN A 89 19.52 -0.03 -7.88
N LYS A 90 20.02 -0.28 -9.09
CA LYS A 90 19.46 0.28 -10.34
C LYS A 90 18.02 -0.20 -10.57
N ALA A 91 17.75 -1.49 -10.37
CA ALA A 91 16.41 -2.08 -10.48
C ALA A 91 15.45 -1.51 -9.42
N ALA A 92 15.91 -1.29 -8.18
CA ALA A 92 15.13 -0.65 -7.14
C ALA A 92 14.79 0.79 -7.48
N THR A 93 15.77 1.56 -7.98
CA THR A 93 15.57 2.96 -8.41
C THR A 93 14.56 3.04 -9.57
N LEU A 94 14.70 2.16 -10.57
CA LEU A 94 13.74 2.05 -11.68
C LEU A 94 12.37 1.60 -11.20
N GLY A 95 12.31 0.69 -10.23
CA GLY A 95 11.08 0.24 -9.59
C GLY A 95 10.34 1.36 -8.88
N ILE A 96 11.05 2.20 -8.13
CA ILE A 96 10.48 3.39 -7.48
C ILE A 96 9.98 4.38 -8.53
N ALA A 97 10.72 4.61 -9.60
CA ALA A 97 10.29 5.48 -10.70
C ALA A 97 9.02 4.94 -11.40
N CYS A 98 8.97 3.64 -11.72
CA CYS A 98 7.79 2.98 -12.27
C CYS A 98 6.59 3.06 -11.31
N THR A 99 6.82 2.91 -10.00
CA THR A 99 5.77 3.04 -8.98
C THR A 99 5.25 4.48 -8.93
N CYS A 100 6.11 5.48 -9.01
CA CYS A 100 5.70 6.89 -9.09
C CYS A 100 4.85 7.17 -10.34
N ILE A 101 5.30 6.69 -11.51
CA ILE A 101 4.53 6.83 -12.75
C ILE A 101 3.18 6.15 -12.62
N HIS A 102 3.16 4.93 -12.06
CA HIS A 102 1.92 4.19 -11.85
C HIS A 102 0.97 4.94 -10.91
N CYS A 103 1.48 5.52 -9.82
CA CYS A 103 0.70 6.30 -8.87
C CYS A 103 0.08 7.54 -9.53
N ILE A 104 0.85 8.29 -10.32
CA ILE A 104 0.35 9.46 -11.07
C ILE A 104 -0.71 9.05 -12.08
N LEU A 105 -0.48 7.96 -12.81
CA LEU A 105 -1.39 7.45 -13.83
C LEU A 105 -2.70 6.95 -13.20
N PHE A 106 -2.63 6.30 -12.04
CA PHE A 106 -3.80 5.88 -11.27
C PHE A 106 -4.57 7.05 -10.67
N LEU A 107 -3.88 8.09 -10.22
CA LEU A 107 -4.51 9.30 -9.68
C LEU A 107 -5.25 10.08 -10.78
N LEU A 108 -4.66 10.19 -11.97
CA LEU A 108 -5.32 10.75 -13.15
C LEU A 108 -6.51 9.92 -13.61
N LEU A 109 -6.35 8.59 -13.70
CA LEU A 109 -7.46 7.68 -14.01
C LEU A 109 -8.56 7.76 -12.97
N GLY A 110 -8.22 7.79 -11.67
CA GLY A 110 -9.16 7.97 -10.59
C GLY A 110 -9.98 9.25 -10.76
N LEU A 111 -9.34 10.40 -10.98
CA LEU A 111 -10.04 11.66 -11.19
C LEU A 111 -10.95 11.66 -12.43
N ILE A 112 -10.53 11.01 -13.51
CA ILE A 112 -11.28 10.94 -14.78
C ILE A 112 -12.43 9.92 -14.70
N VAL A 113 -12.22 8.77 -14.04
CA VAL A 113 -13.17 7.66 -13.96
C VAL A 113 -14.16 7.86 -12.82
N THR A 114 -13.76 8.49 -11.72
CA THR A 114 -14.65 8.77 -10.58
C THR A 114 -15.87 9.59 -10.99
N LYS A 115 -15.72 10.61 -11.85
CA LYS A 115 -16.85 11.43 -12.35
C LYS A 115 -17.91 10.63 -13.14
N PRO A 116 -17.58 9.90 -14.22
CA PRO A 116 -18.55 9.11 -14.99
C PRO A 116 -19.02 7.86 -14.23
N PHE A 117 -18.19 7.27 -13.37
CA PHE A 117 -18.60 6.11 -12.56
C PHE A 117 -19.63 6.54 -11.50
N LEU A 118 -19.43 7.67 -10.83
CA LEU A 118 -20.43 8.25 -9.93
C LEU A 118 -21.73 8.63 -10.67
N SER A 119 -21.64 9.17 -11.89
CA SER A 119 -22.83 9.55 -12.66
C SER A 119 -23.62 8.37 -13.22
N LEU A 120 -23.01 7.19 -13.36
CA LEU A 120 -23.68 5.95 -13.78
C LEU A 120 -24.43 5.26 -12.64
N PHE A 121 -23.96 5.44 -11.39
CA PHE A 121 -24.57 4.83 -10.21
C PHE A 121 -25.46 5.80 -9.39
N THR A 122 -25.46 7.11 -9.69
CA THR A 122 -26.25 8.11 -8.96
C THR A 122 -26.61 9.34 -9.82
N THR A 123 -27.87 9.76 -9.77
CA THR A 123 -28.43 10.98 -10.40
C THR A 123 -28.70 12.10 -9.38
N ASN A 124 -28.16 12.01 -8.16
CA ASN A 124 -28.53 12.91 -7.06
C ASN A 124 -27.49 14.02 -6.85
N SER A 125 -27.97 15.26 -6.90
CA SER A 125 -27.22 16.51 -7.02
C SER A 125 -26.45 16.97 -5.77
N GLU A 126 -26.38 16.17 -4.71
CA GLU A 126 -25.68 16.53 -3.46
C GLU A 126 -24.20 16.09 -3.42
N ILE A 127 -23.76 15.16 -4.28
CA ILE A 127 -22.38 14.63 -4.27
C ILE A 127 -21.46 15.35 -5.27
N LEU A 128 -22.02 16.27 -6.08
CA LEU A 128 -21.28 17.01 -7.12
C LEU A 128 -20.78 18.39 -6.65
N GLY A 129 -21.04 18.77 -5.39
CA GLY A 129 -20.61 20.04 -4.78
C GLY A 129 -19.28 19.94 -4.07
#